data_AF-A0A1H2LVH9-F1
#
_entry.id   AF-A0A1H2LVH9-F1
#
_cell.length_a   1.000
_cell.length_b   1.000
_cell.length_c   1.000
_cell.angle_alpha   90.00
_cell.angle_beta   90.00
_cell.angle_gamma   90.00
#
_symmetry.space_group_name_H-M   'P 1'
#
loop_
_entity.id
_entity.type
_entity.pdbx_description
1 polymer ?
#
loop_
_entity_poly.entity_id
_entity_poly.type
_entity_poly.pdbx_seq_one_letter_code
_entity_poly.pdbx_strand_id
1 'polypeptide(L)'
;MSTQEQSHAAASMAATVEQLTVSINHVADNANEAHGLSSDSGRQSAEGGAVIQETLASMQRIADTVQGAAAQIAELGQHSDQISSIVNVIKEIADQTNLLALNAAIEAARAGEQGRGFAVVADEVRLLAQRTANSTQEIAEMIKKIQNGTRNAVGNMEVGVQQVSSGVEQASKAGDAIVSIREASGRVVGVVDQISLALREQTVASQDVARNVERIAQMSQQNSEAVADTSRTALALQQLALSLEKQVASFRL
;
A
#
# COMPACT_ATOMS: atom_id res chain seq x y z
N MET A 1 -41.00 -51.69 -6.11
CA MET A 1 -40.95 -50.85 -4.91
C MET A 1 -42.32 -50.87 -4.26
N SER A 2 -42.39 -51.07 -2.95
CA SER A 2 -43.66 -50.95 -2.22
C SER A 2 -44.07 -49.48 -2.11
N THR A 3 -45.36 -49.19 -1.94
CA THR A 3 -45.85 -47.82 -1.69
C THR A 3 -45.25 -47.21 -0.41
N GLN A 4 -44.89 -48.05 0.57
CA GLN A 4 -44.14 -47.64 1.76
C GLN A 4 -42.72 -47.16 1.41
N GLU A 5 -42.00 -47.86 0.54
CA GLU A 5 -40.66 -47.43 0.09
C GLU A 5 -40.71 -46.08 -0.64
N GLN A 6 -41.72 -45.86 -1.47
CA GLN A 6 -41.92 -44.58 -2.18
C GLN A 6 -42.20 -43.42 -1.22
N SER A 7 -43.06 -43.64 -0.20
CA SER A 7 -43.33 -42.64 0.83
C SER A 7 -42.09 -42.32 1.68
N HIS A 8 -41.31 -43.34 2.06
CA HIS A 8 -40.06 -43.14 2.79
C HIS A 8 -39.02 -42.38 1.96
N ALA A 9 -38.88 -42.70 0.67
CA ALA A 9 -38.01 -41.98 -0.24
C ALA A 9 -38.43 -40.51 -0.37
N ALA A 10 -39.73 -40.22 -0.48
CA ALA A 10 -40.23 -38.84 -0.54
C ALA A 10 -39.94 -38.06 0.75
N ALA A 11 -40.17 -38.65 1.92
CA ALA A 11 -39.84 -38.01 3.20
C ALA A 11 -38.33 -37.71 3.34
N SER A 12 -37.47 -38.65 2.92
CA SER A 12 -36.02 -38.45 2.93
C SER A 12 -35.58 -37.36 1.95
N MET A 13 -36.19 -37.29 0.76
CA MET A 13 -35.95 -36.20 -0.19
C MET A 13 -36.38 -34.85 0.39
N ALA A 14 -37.54 -34.77 1.06
CA ALA A 14 -38.01 -33.53 1.68
C ALA A 14 -37.02 -33.00 2.73
N ALA A 15 -36.52 -33.87 3.62
CA ALA A 15 -35.49 -33.52 4.58
C ALA A 15 -34.19 -33.03 3.91
N THR A 16 -33.81 -33.64 2.79
CA THR A 16 -32.63 -33.22 2.02
C THR A 16 -32.83 -31.84 1.40
N VAL A 17 -34.04 -31.53 0.91
CA VAL A 17 -34.37 -30.22 0.34
C VAL A 17 -34.40 -29.13 1.41
N GLU A 18 -34.87 -29.42 2.61
CA GLU A 18 -34.78 -28.49 3.75
C GLU A 18 -33.32 -28.19 4.10
N GLN A 19 -32.46 -29.22 4.19
CA GLN A 19 -31.03 -29.05 4.42
C GLN A 19 -30.36 -28.23 3.30
N LEU A 20 -30.72 -28.46 2.04
CA LEU A 20 -30.24 -27.66 0.91
C LEU A 20 -30.65 -26.19 1.06
N THR A 21 -31.88 -25.92 1.46
CA THR A 21 -32.38 -24.55 1.67
C THR A 21 -31.59 -23.83 2.77
N VAL A 22 -31.31 -24.51 3.88
CA VAL A 22 -30.48 -23.98 4.96
C VAL A 22 -29.06 -23.70 4.47
N SER A 23 -28.47 -24.62 3.70
CA SER A 23 -27.14 -24.45 3.13
C SER A 23 -27.06 -23.27 2.16
N ILE A 24 -28.06 -23.08 1.29
CA ILE A 24 -28.15 -21.94 0.37
C ILE A 24 -28.17 -20.61 1.16
N ASN A 25 -28.96 -20.53 2.24
CA ASN A 25 -29.00 -19.33 3.08
C ASN A 25 -27.64 -19.05 3.73
N HIS A 26 -26.97 -20.07 4.26
CA HIS A 26 -25.61 -19.90 4.80
C HIS A 26 -24.60 -19.40 3.77
N VAL A 27 -24.65 -19.93 2.54
CA VAL A 27 -23.75 -19.46 1.47
C VAL A 27 -24.11 -18.03 1.06
N ALA A 28 -25.39 -17.65 1.08
CA ALA A 28 -25.83 -16.27 0.80
C ALA A 28 -25.32 -15.28 1.86
N ASP A 29 -25.38 -15.65 3.14
CA ASP A 29 -24.85 -14.82 4.23
C ASP A 29 -23.32 -14.63 4.09
N ASN A 30 -22.59 -15.71 3.82
CA ASN A 30 -21.15 -15.66 3.56
C ASN A 30 -20.80 -14.81 2.33
N ALA A 31 -21.60 -14.89 1.27
CA ALA A 31 -21.44 -14.07 0.09
C ALA A 31 -21.63 -12.58 0.42
N ASN A 32 -22.67 -12.22 1.17
CA ASN A 32 -22.91 -10.84 1.62
C ASN A 32 -21.76 -10.30 2.49
N GLU A 33 -21.22 -11.12 3.40
CA GLU A 33 -20.05 -10.75 4.20
C GLU A 33 -18.81 -10.51 3.31
N ALA A 34 -18.54 -11.43 2.38
CA ALA A 34 -17.44 -11.29 1.42
C ALA A 34 -17.57 -10.03 0.54
N HIS A 35 -18.80 -9.69 0.13
CA HIS A 35 -19.08 -8.44 -0.58
C HIS A 35 -18.69 -7.23 0.28
N GLY A 36 -19.14 -7.18 1.53
CA GLY A 36 -18.84 -6.09 2.46
C GLY A 36 -17.33 -5.91 2.68
N LEU A 37 -16.62 -6.99 3.00
CA LEU A 37 -15.17 -6.99 3.21
C LEU A 37 -14.41 -6.54 1.95
N SER A 38 -14.83 -6.99 0.77
CA SER A 38 -14.20 -6.61 -0.50
C SER A 38 -14.43 -5.14 -0.83
N SER A 39 -15.65 -4.64 -0.58
CA SER A 39 -15.98 -3.22 -0.75
C SER A 39 -15.13 -2.34 0.19
N ASP A 40 -15.02 -2.73 1.46
CA ASP A 40 -14.20 -2.00 2.43
C ASP A 40 -12.71 -2.05 2.07
N SER A 41 -12.19 -3.19 1.63
CA SER A 41 -10.83 -3.32 1.11
C SER A 41 -10.59 -2.40 -0.09
N GLY A 42 -11.54 -2.30 -1.01
CA GLY A 42 -11.49 -1.39 -2.15
C GLY A 42 -11.44 0.09 -1.71
N ARG A 43 -12.23 0.47 -0.70
CA ARG A 43 -12.21 1.82 -0.11
C ARG A 43 -10.88 2.13 0.58
N GLN A 44 -10.41 1.23 1.45
CA GLN A 44 -9.12 1.39 2.13
C GLN A 44 -7.95 1.48 1.15
N SER A 45 -8.00 0.72 0.05
CA SER A 45 -7.00 0.81 -1.02
C SER A 45 -7.05 2.17 -1.72
N ALA A 46 -8.24 2.73 -1.97
CA ALA A 46 -8.36 4.07 -2.54
C ALA A 46 -7.79 5.16 -1.61
N GLU A 47 -8.09 5.08 -0.31
CA GLU A 47 -7.53 5.97 0.72
C GLU A 47 -6.00 5.84 0.80
N GLY A 48 -5.48 4.61 0.84
CA GLY A 48 -4.04 4.34 0.82
C GLY A 48 -3.35 4.88 -0.45
N GLY A 49 -4.01 4.78 -1.60
CA GLY A 49 -3.53 5.34 -2.86
C GLY A 49 -3.38 6.86 -2.80
N ALA A 50 -4.34 7.55 -2.18
CA ALA A 50 -4.26 9.00 -1.98
C ALA A 50 -3.09 9.40 -1.08
N VAL A 51 -2.85 8.67 0.02
CA VAL A 51 -1.71 8.89 0.93
C VAL A 51 -0.38 8.71 0.18
N ILE A 52 -0.27 7.70 -0.68
CA ILE A 52 0.94 7.48 -1.50
C ILE A 52 1.16 8.65 -2.47
N GLN A 53 0.11 9.14 -3.13
CA GLN A 53 0.21 10.31 -4.02
C GLN A 53 0.67 11.57 -3.27
N GLU A 54 0.14 11.81 -2.07
CA GLU A 54 0.58 12.92 -1.21
C GLU A 54 2.05 12.75 -0.77
N THR A 55 2.46 11.52 -0.48
CA THR A 55 3.84 11.19 -0.12
C THR A 55 4.79 11.47 -1.30
N LEU A 56 4.42 11.06 -2.51
CA LEU A 56 5.20 11.34 -3.74
C LEU A 56 5.36 12.85 -3.96
N ALA A 57 4.27 13.62 -3.84
CA ALA A 57 4.32 15.08 -3.96
C ALA A 57 5.21 15.73 -2.88
N SER A 58 5.19 15.20 -1.65
CA SER A 58 6.03 15.68 -0.56
C SER A 58 7.51 15.37 -0.80
N MET A 59 7.83 14.18 -1.31
CA MET A 59 9.20 13.82 -1.68
C MET A 59 9.75 14.72 -2.79
N GLN A 60 8.93 15.06 -3.79
CA GLN A 60 9.35 16.02 -4.82
C GLN A 60 9.68 17.40 -4.23
N ARG A 61 8.84 17.92 -3.33
CA ARG A 61 9.11 19.19 -2.64
C ARG A 61 10.40 19.15 -1.81
N ILE A 62 10.69 18.01 -1.17
CA ILE A 62 11.94 17.82 -0.43
C ILE A 62 13.13 17.86 -1.39
N ALA A 63 13.07 17.16 -2.53
CA ALA A 63 14.13 17.20 -3.54
C ALA A 63 14.41 18.63 -4.02
N ASP A 64 13.36 19.37 -4.37
CA ASP A 64 13.47 20.77 -4.82
C ASP A 64 14.10 21.66 -3.74
N THR A 65 13.69 21.48 -2.48
CA THR A 65 14.23 22.24 -1.33
C THR A 65 15.70 21.94 -1.10
N VAL A 66 16.10 20.66 -1.15
CA VAL A 66 17.50 20.25 -0.99
C VAL A 66 18.36 20.78 -2.13
N GLN A 67 17.85 20.74 -3.37
CA GLN A 67 18.56 21.26 -4.53
C GLN A 67 18.74 22.78 -4.47
N GLY A 68 17.72 23.51 -3.99
CA GLY A 68 17.82 24.95 -3.72
C GLY A 68 18.85 25.27 -2.63
N ALA A 69 18.87 24.50 -1.54
CA ALA A 69 19.87 24.65 -0.48
C ALA A 69 21.29 24.37 -0.99
N ALA A 70 21.47 23.36 -1.85
CA ALA A 70 22.76 23.04 -2.45
C ALA A 70 23.29 24.21 -3.31
N ALA A 71 22.41 24.86 -4.08
CA ALA A 71 22.78 26.04 -4.87
C ALA A 71 23.24 27.21 -3.99
N GLN A 72 22.53 27.51 -2.89
CA GLN A 72 22.91 28.58 -1.96
C GLN A 72 24.25 28.30 -1.26
N ILE A 73 24.52 27.05 -0.88
CA ILE A 73 25.79 26.67 -0.27
C ILE A 73 26.93 26.72 -1.30
N ALA A 74 26.66 26.35 -2.56
CA ALA A 74 27.63 26.47 -3.64
C ALA A 74 28.02 27.94 -3.88
N GLU A 75 27.05 28.86 -3.86
CA GLU A 75 27.28 30.31 -3.93
C GLU A 75 28.14 30.81 -2.75
N LEU A 76 27.87 30.34 -1.52
CA LEU A 76 28.72 30.63 -0.36
C LEU A 76 30.17 30.13 -0.55
N GLY A 77 30.34 29.00 -1.23
CA GLY A 77 31.65 28.50 -1.65
C GLY A 77 32.37 29.48 -2.58
N GLN A 78 31.66 30.01 -3.59
CA GLN A 78 32.21 31.00 -4.52
C GLN A 78 32.58 32.32 -3.82
N HIS A 79 31.74 32.81 -2.90
CA HIS A 79 32.08 33.98 -2.10
C HIS A 79 33.31 33.74 -1.21
N SER A 80 33.44 32.53 -0.65
CA SER A 80 34.63 32.17 0.13
C SER A 80 35.90 32.17 -0.72
N ASP A 81 35.83 31.73 -1.98
CA ASP A 81 36.94 31.81 -2.93
C ASP A 81 37.33 33.28 -3.24
N GLN A 82 36.34 34.16 -3.40
CA GLN A 82 36.57 35.60 -3.59
C GLN A 82 37.26 36.24 -2.37
N ILE A 83 36.79 35.93 -1.15
CA ILE A 83 37.39 36.43 0.08
C ILE A 83 38.83 35.90 0.22
N SER A 84 39.07 34.63 -0.12
CA SER A 84 40.42 34.03 -0.10
C SER A 84 41.40 34.81 -0.99
N SER A 85 40.96 35.21 -2.19
CA SER A 85 41.77 36.06 -3.08
C SER A 85 42.10 37.41 -2.46
N ILE A 86 41.13 38.08 -1.83
CA ILE A 86 41.33 39.37 -1.17
C ILE A 86 42.33 39.23 0.00
N VAL A 87 42.16 38.20 0.84
CA VAL A 87 43.04 37.95 1.98
C VAL A 87 44.48 37.69 1.54
N ASN A 88 44.69 36.99 0.43
CA ASN A 88 46.02 36.82 -0.15
C ASN A 88 46.64 38.16 -0.60
N VAL A 89 45.86 39.04 -1.22
CA VAL A 89 46.34 40.39 -1.58
C VAL A 89 46.71 41.21 -0.33
N ILE A 90 45.92 41.15 0.74
CA ILE A 90 46.24 41.84 2.00
C ILE A 90 47.53 41.28 2.61
N LYS A 91 47.73 39.97 2.55
CA LYS A 91 48.98 39.33 3.00
C LYS A 91 50.18 39.83 2.20
N GLU A 92 50.07 39.88 0.88
CA GLU A 92 51.12 40.43 0.00
C GLU A 92 51.43 41.90 0.32
N ILE A 93 50.40 42.72 0.58
CA ILE A 93 50.58 44.12 1.01
C ILE A 93 51.28 44.20 2.36
N ALA A 94 50.92 43.35 3.33
CA ALA A 94 51.55 43.31 4.64
C ALA A 94 53.03 42.90 4.54
N ASP A 95 53.34 41.89 3.71
CA ASP A 95 54.71 41.44 3.47
C ASP A 95 55.56 42.53 2.78
N GLN A 96 54.99 43.24 1.79
CA GLN A 96 55.64 44.40 1.17
C GLN A 96 55.85 45.55 2.15
N THR A 97 54.86 45.85 3.00
CA THR A 97 54.94 46.91 4.01
C THR A 97 56.01 46.58 5.05
N ASN A 98 56.10 45.32 5.47
CA ASN A 98 57.14 44.83 6.37
C ASN A 98 58.55 45.01 5.76
N LEU A 99 58.70 44.73 4.46
CA LEU A 99 59.97 44.90 3.75
C LEU A 99 60.33 46.38 3.55
N LEU A 100 59.35 47.24 3.25
CA LEU A 100 59.53 48.70 3.20
C LEU A 100 59.93 49.29 4.56
N ALA A 101 59.28 48.84 5.63
CA ALA A 101 59.58 49.27 7.00
C ALA A 101 60.99 48.84 7.43
N LEU A 102 61.42 47.64 7.05
CA LEU A 102 62.80 47.18 7.28
C LEU A 102 63.82 48.07 6.56
N ASN A 103 63.58 48.40 5.28
CA ASN A 103 64.46 49.29 4.53
C ASN A 103 64.53 50.69 5.16
N ALA A 104 63.39 51.22 5.63
CA ALA A 104 63.33 52.50 6.33
C ALA A 104 64.09 52.48 7.67
N ALA A 105 64.00 51.39 8.43
CA ALA A 105 64.74 51.21 9.68
C ALA A 105 66.26 51.16 9.43
N ILE A 106 66.70 50.49 8.36
CA ILE A 106 68.11 50.43 7.95
C ILE A 106 68.62 51.84 7.59
N GLU A 107 67.86 52.60 6.79
CA GLU A 107 68.29 53.94 6.37
C GLU A 107 68.25 54.94 7.53
N ALA A 108 67.29 54.81 8.45
CA ALA A 108 67.23 55.59 9.69
C ALA A 108 68.45 55.33 10.59
N ALA A 109 68.89 54.07 10.73
CA ALA A 109 70.11 53.73 11.44
C ALA A 109 71.35 54.34 10.77
N ARG A 110 71.36 54.43 9.44
CA ARG A 110 72.44 55.02 8.64
C ARG A 110 72.57 56.53 8.82
N ALA A 111 71.46 57.22 9.08
CA ALA A 111 71.41 58.67 9.36
C ALA A 111 71.85 59.05 10.80
N GLY A 112 72.16 58.08 11.66
CA GLY A 112 72.65 58.31 13.02
C GLY A 112 71.63 59.04 13.91
N GLU A 113 72.08 60.03 14.69
CA GLU A 113 71.21 60.76 15.64
C GLU A 113 70.04 61.51 14.96
N GLN A 114 70.19 61.92 13.69
CA GLN A 114 69.11 62.59 12.94
C GLN A 114 68.00 61.62 12.50
N GLY A 115 68.28 60.32 12.43
CA GLY A 115 67.34 59.27 12.02
C GLY A 115 66.58 58.63 13.18
N ARG A 116 66.88 58.99 14.43
CA ARG A 116 66.36 58.30 15.63
C ARG A 116 64.82 58.26 15.71
N GLY A 117 64.16 59.38 15.38
CA GLY A 117 62.70 59.44 15.34
C GLY A 117 62.09 58.60 14.21
N PHE A 118 62.74 58.54 13.05
CA PHE A 118 62.32 57.71 11.92
C PHE A 118 62.49 56.22 12.19
N ALA A 119 63.55 55.82 12.92
CA ALA A 119 63.80 54.43 13.29
C ALA A 119 62.65 53.86 14.15
N VAL A 120 62.16 54.63 15.12
CA VAL A 120 61.04 54.20 15.98
C VAL A 120 59.75 54.01 15.17
N VAL A 121 59.45 54.93 14.24
CA VAL A 121 58.28 54.79 13.37
C VAL A 121 58.41 53.59 12.45
N ALA A 122 59.59 53.35 11.88
CA ALA A 122 59.85 52.20 11.01
C ALA A 122 59.65 50.87 11.75
N ASP A 123 60.12 50.74 12.99
CA ASP A 123 59.91 49.54 13.80
C ASP A 123 58.43 49.32 14.16
N GLU A 124 57.68 50.39 14.47
CA GLU A 124 56.24 50.27 14.76
C GLU A 124 55.45 49.84 13.51
N VAL A 125 55.77 50.40 12.34
CA VAL A 125 55.17 49.98 11.05
C VAL A 125 55.51 48.52 10.74
N ARG A 126 56.76 48.10 11.01
CA ARG A 126 57.19 46.70 10.83
C ARG A 126 56.38 45.75 11.71
N LEU A 127 56.20 46.08 12.99
CA LEU A 127 55.40 45.30 13.93
C LEU A 127 53.93 45.20 13.48
N LEU A 128 53.35 46.32 13.02
CA LEU A 128 51.98 46.38 12.52
C LEU A 128 51.79 45.53 11.25
N ALA A 129 52.75 45.57 10.34
CA ALA A 129 52.77 44.75 9.14
C ALA A 129 52.85 43.26 9.47
N GLN A 130 53.73 42.86 10.39
CA GLN A 130 53.86 41.48 10.84
C GLN A 130 52.59 40.97 11.55
N ARG A 131 51.96 41.81 12.38
CA ARG A 131 50.67 41.51 13.01
C ARG A 131 49.55 41.36 11.98
N THR A 132 49.53 42.20 10.95
CA THR A 132 48.57 42.11 9.84
C THR A 132 48.75 40.80 9.07
N ALA A 133 49.99 40.42 8.72
CA ALA A 133 50.29 39.17 8.05
C ALA A 133 49.81 37.95 8.86
N ASN A 134 50.04 37.94 10.18
CA ASN A 134 49.55 36.88 11.06
C ASN A 134 48.01 36.80 11.06
N SER A 135 47.31 37.94 11.19
CA SER A 135 45.85 37.95 11.13
C SER A 135 45.30 37.49 9.77
N THR A 136 45.95 37.86 8.65
CA THR A 136 45.54 37.35 7.32
C THR A 136 45.71 35.84 7.20
N GLN A 137 46.75 35.27 7.82
CA GLN A 137 46.97 33.83 7.85
C GLN A 137 45.86 33.10 8.62
N GLU A 138 45.48 33.61 9.80
CA GLU A 138 44.36 33.07 10.59
C GLU A 138 43.03 33.14 9.82
N ILE A 139 42.77 34.27 9.14
CA ILE A 139 41.58 34.43 8.30
C ILE A 139 41.60 33.45 7.13
N ALA A 140 42.74 33.26 6.46
CA ALA A 140 42.87 32.30 5.37
C ALA A 140 42.58 30.85 5.82
N GLU A 141 43.00 30.47 7.03
CA GLU A 141 42.67 29.16 7.60
C GLU A 141 41.18 29.01 7.89
N MET A 142 40.52 30.05 8.41
CA MET A 142 39.07 30.05 8.61
C MET A 142 38.32 29.91 7.28
N ILE A 143 38.72 30.64 6.24
CA ILE A 143 38.12 30.54 4.91
C ILE A 143 38.28 29.15 4.33
N LYS A 144 39.47 28.52 4.46
CA LYS A 144 39.67 27.13 4.03
C LYS A 144 38.73 26.15 4.73
N LYS A 145 38.46 26.34 6.03
CA LYS A 145 37.48 25.52 6.76
C LYS A 145 36.07 25.73 6.21
N ILE A 146 35.68 26.96 5.89
CA ILE A 146 34.37 27.26 5.27
C ILE A 146 34.26 26.63 3.88
N GLN A 147 35.29 26.75 3.02
CA GLN A 147 35.33 26.12 1.70
C GLN A 147 35.20 24.59 1.77
N ASN A 148 35.90 23.94 2.71
CA ASN A 148 35.77 22.50 2.90
C ASN A 148 34.39 22.12 3.43
N GLY A 149 33.85 22.89 4.38
CA GLY A 149 32.51 22.67 4.93
C GLY A 149 31.41 22.81 3.87
N THR A 150 31.49 23.83 3.02
CA THR A 150 30.54 24.06 1.91
C THR A 150 30.59 22.94 0.88
N ARG A 151 31.79 22.51 0.43
CA ARG A 151 31.92 21.36 -0.49
C ARG A 151 31.34 20.07 0.09
N ASN A 152 31.63 19.78 1.36
CA ASN A 152 31.09 18.59 2.03
C ASN A 152 29.56 18.67 2.15
N ALA A 153 29.01 19.85 2.47
CA ALA A 153 27.56 20.05 2.56
C ALA A 153 26.88 19.84 1.21
N VAL A 154 27.43 20.37 0.11
CA VAL A 154 26.92 20.13 -1.25
C VAL A 154 26.92 18.64 -1.59
N GLY A 155 28.03 17.93 -1.35
CA GLY A 155 28.11 16.48 -1.61
C GLY A 155 27.08 15.67 -0.79
N ASN A 156 26.87 16.02 0.48
CA ASN A 156 25.83 15.39 1.29
C ASN A 156 24.41 15.68 0.78
N MET A 157 24.17 16.88 0.25
CA MET A 157 22.88 17.23 -0.35
C MET A 157 22.63 16.46 -1.65
N GLU A 158 23.65 16.26 -2.50
CA GLU A 158 23.55 15.40 -3.70
C GLU A 158 23.17 13.97 -3.33
N VAL A 159 23.81 13.40 -2.29
CA VAL A 159 23.43 12.08 -1.75
C VAL A 159 21.98 12.09 -1.24
N GLY A 160 21.56 13.16 -0.56
CA GLY A 160 20.18 13.34 -0.11
C GLY A 160 19.17 13.32 -1.26
N VAL A 161 19.46 14.02 -2.37
CA VAL A 161 18.61 13.99 -3.57
C VAL A 161 18.50 12.58 -4.15
N GLN A 162 19.60 11.83 -4.20
CA GLN A 162 19.60 10.44 -4.66
C GLN A 162 18.74 9.54 -3.77
N GLN A 163 18.79 9.73 -2.44
CA GLN A 163 17.95 8.99 -1.50
C GLN A 163 16.47 9.32 -1.68
N VAL A 164 16.12 10.58 -1.88
CA VAL A 164 14.74 11.00 -2.17
C VAL A 164 14.26 10.36 -3.47
N SER A 165 15.08 10.36 -4.53
CA SER A 165 14.74 9.69 -5.79
C SER A 165 14.44 8.20 -5.62
N SER A 166 15.25 7.50 -4.81
CA SER A 166 14.99 6.09 -4.46
C SER A 166 13.69 5.92 -3.67
N GLY A 167 13.41 6.84 -2.73
CA GLY A 167 12.16 6.88 -1.99
C GLY A 167 10.92 7.07 -2.89
N VAL A 168 11.02 7.93 -3.90
CA VAL A 168 9.98 8.13 -4.93
C VAL A 168 9.71 6.83 -5.69
N GLU A 169 10.75 6.12 -6.12
CA GLU A 169 10.60 4.84 -6.83
C GLU A 169 9.89 3.79 -5.96
N GLN A 170 10.27 3.68 -4.68
CA GLN A 170 9.64 2.75 -3.74
C GLN A 170 8.18 3.10 -3.46
N ALA A 171 7.88 4.38 -3.24
CA ALA A 171 6.51 4.86 -3.05
C ALA A 171 5.65 4.61 -4.29
N SER A 172 6.21 4.78 -5.50
CA SER A 172 5.51 4.47 -6.75
C SER A 172 5.14 2.98 -6.82
N LYS A 173 6.08 2.08 -6.52
CA LYS A 173 5.81 0.63 -6.48
C LYS A 173 4.74 0.26 -5.46
N ALA A 174 4.74 0.91 -4.30
CA ALA A 174 3.68 0.74 -3.31
C ALA A 174 2.32 1.22 -3.85
N GLY A 175 2.31 2.32 -4.62
CA GLY A 175 1.12 2.83 -5.31
C GLY A 175 0.54 1.81 -6.29
N ASP A 176 1.39 1.21 -7.13
CA ASP A 176 0.97 0.18 -8.10
C ASP A 176 0.39 -1.07 -7.41
N ALA A 177 0.99 -1.47 -6.28
CA ALA A 177 0.47 -2.57 -5.46
C ALA A 177 -0.92 -2.25 -4.89
N ILE A 178 -1.14 -1.03 -4.39
CA ILE A 178 -2.44 -0.59 -3.89
C ILE A 178 -3.50 -0.55 -5.00
N VAL A 179 -3.15 -0.10 -6.20
CA VAL A 179 -4.05 -0.15 -7.37
C VAL A 179 -4.44 -1.59 -7.68
N SER A 180 -3.46 -2.51 -7.66
CA SER A 180 -3.70 -3.93 -7.91
C SER A 180 -4.64 -4.55 -6.86
N ILE A 181 -4.52 -4.17 -5.58
CA ILE A 181 -5.44 -4.61 -4.52
C ILE A 181 -6.85 -4.08 -4.79
N ARG A 182 -6.99 -2.79 -5.12
CA ARG A 182 -8.30 -2.19 -5.43
C ARG A 182 -9.00 -2.92 -6.59
N GLU A 183 -8.27 -3.23 -7.65
CA GLU A 183 -8.80 -4.00 -8.78
C GLU A 183 -9.21 -5.42 -8.39
N ALA A 184 -8.36 -6.10 -7.60
CA ALA A 184 -8.67 -7.44 -7.10
C ALA A 184 -9.93 -7.45 -6.25
N SER A 185 -10.08 -6.49 -5.34
CA SER A 185 -11.28 -6.33 -4.51
C SER A 185 -12.52 -6.06 -5.35
N GLY A 186 -12.41 -5.24 -6.40
CA GLY A 186 -13.49 -5.03 -7.37
C GLY A 186 -13.89 -6.30 -8.12
N ARG A 187 -12.93 -7.15 -8.50
CA ARG A 187 -13.23 -8.46 -9.10
C ARG A 187 -13.95 -9.39 -8.13
N VAL A 188 -13.56 -9.40 -6.85
CA VAL A 188 -14.24 -10.24 -5.84
C VAL A 188 -15.69 -9.80 -5.68
N VAL A 189 -15.97 -8.50 -5.62
CA VAL A 189 -17.35 -7.97 -5.61
C VAL A 189 -18.15 -8.53 -6.79
N GLY A 190 -17.61 -8.46 -8.02
CA GLY A 190 -18.30 -9.00 -9.19
C GLY A 190 -18.54 -10.52 -9.14
N VAL A 191 -17.60 -11.30 -8.61
CA VAL A 191 -17.79 -12.75 -8.40
C VAL A 191 -18.89 -13.01 -7.38
N VAL A 192 -18.93 -12.24 -6.30
CA VAL A 192 -19.94 -12.38 -5.25
C VAL A 192 -21.35 -12.02 -5.75
N ASP A 193 -21.47 -11.03 -6.64
CA ASP A 193 -22.73 -10.72 -7.32
C ASP A 193 -23.23 -11.92 -8.16
N GLN A 194 -22.32 -12.59 -8.88
CA GLN A 194 -22.65 -13.80 -9.64
C GLN A 194 -23.07 -14.96 -8.72
N ILE A 195 -22.40 -15.15 -7.58
CA ILE A 195 -22.78 -16.14 -6.57
C ILE A 195 -24.20 -15.82 -6.05
N SER A 196 -24.48 -14.56 -5.75
CA SER A 196 -25.79 -14.13 -5.27
C SER A 196 -26.92 -14.40 -6.28
N LEU A 197 -26.66 -14.20 -7.57
CA LEU A 197 -27.56 -14.59 -8.66
C LEU A 197 -27.79 -16.10 -8.70
N ALA A 198 -26.72 -16.89 -8.68
CA ALA A 198 -26.80 -18.35 -8.71
C ALA A 198 -27.55 -18.93 -7.50
N LEU A 199 -27.35 -18.36 -6.31
CA LEU A 199 -28.07 -18.76 -5.10
C LEU A 199 -29.56 -18.48 -5.20
N ARG A 200 -29.98 -17.34 -5.78
CA ARG A 200 -31.40 -17.06 -6.04
C ARG A 200 -32.02 -18.10 -6.97
N GLU A 201 -31.33 -18.47 -8.04
CA GLU A 201 -31.77 -19.54 -8.94
C GLU A 201 -31.87 -20.88 -8.22
N GLN A 202 -30.88 -21.19 -7.38
CA GLN A 202 -30.85 -22.43 -6.59
C GLN A 202 -31.99 -22.48 -5.56
N THR A 203 -32.35 -21.35 -4.92
CA THR A 203 -33.52 -21.25 -4.04
C THR A 203 -34.80 -21.60 -4.79
N VAL A 204 -35.01 -21.02 -5.98
CA VAL A 204 -36.20 -21.31 -6.81
C VAL A 204 -36.23 -22.78 -7.22
N ALA A 205 -35.11 -23.33 -7.69
CA ALA A 205 -35.01 -24.74 -8.04
C ALA A 205 -35.30 -25.66 -6.84
N SER A 206 -34.82 -25.31 -5.64
CA SER A 206 -35.05 -26.09 -4.42
C SER A 206 -36.53 -26.08 -4.01
N GLN A 207 -37.21 -24.95 -4.16
CA GLN A 207 -38.66 -24.84 -3.97
C GLN A 207 -39.45 -25.70 -4.97
N ASP A 208 -39.00 -25.76 -6.22
CA ASP A 208 -39.60 -26.64 -7.25
C ASP A 208 -39.43 -28.12 -6.91
N VAL A 209 -38.24 -28.51 -6.46
CA VAL A 209 -37.99 -29.88 -5.99
C VAL A 209 -38.85 -30.21 -4.77
N ALA A 210 -38.97 -29.31 -3.79
CA ALA A 210 -39.83 -29.49 -2.62
C ALA A 210 -41.28 -29.80 -3.04
N ARG A 211 -41.83 -29.00 -3.97
CA ARG A 211 -43.19 -29.19 -4.50
C ARG A 211 -43.35 -30.53 -5.23
N ASN A 212 -42.35 -30.94 -6.00
CA ASN A 212 -42.37 -32.23 -6.69
C ASN A 212 -42.31 -33.42 -5.71
N VAL A 213 -41.51 -33.31 -4.65
CA VAL A 213 -41.42 -34.33 -3.59
C VAL A 213 -42.74 -34.46 -2.84
N GLU A 214 -43.39 -33.34 -2.51
CA GLU A 214 -44.72 -33.34 -1.89
C GLU A 214 -45.76 -34.03 -2.79
N ARG A 215 -45.73 -33.75 -4.10
CA ARG A 215 -46.60 -34.40 -5.07
C ARG A 215 -46.35 -35.92 -5.16
N ILE A 216 -45.10 -36.37 -5.10
CA ILE A 216 -44.75 -37.80 -5.08
C ILE A 216 -45.30 -38.46 -3.81
N ALA A 217 -45.16 -37.82 -2.65
CA ALA A 217 -45.71 -38.32 -1.40
C ALA A 217 -47.24 -38.48 -1.48
N GLN A 218 -47.95 -37.49 -2.02
CA GLN A 218 -49.41 -37.55 -2.24
C GLN A 218 -49.80 -38.68 -3.20
N MET A 219 -49.09 -38.82 -4.33
CA MET A 219 -49.35 -39.89 -5.30
C MET A 219 -49.09 -41.28 -4.70
N SER A 220 -48.03 -41.42 -3.88
CA SER A 220 -47.72 -42.67 -3.18
C SER A 220 -48.84 -43.06 -2.21
N GLN A 221 -49.41 -42.09 -1.49
CA GLN A 221 -50.56 -42.31 -0.62
C GLN A 221 -51.80 -42.75 -1.40
N GLN A 222 -52.13 -42.05 -2.48
CA GLN A 222 -53.25 -42.42 -3.36
C GLN A 222 -53.08 -43.82 -3.95
N ASN A 223 -51.86 -44.19 -4.36
CA ASN A 223 -51.58 -45.52 -4.88
C ASN A 223 -51.73 -46.60 -3.80
N SER A 224 -51.33 -46.31 -2.56
CA SER A 224 -51.54 -47.21 -1.42
C SER A 224 -53.02 -47.48 -1.16
N GLU A 225 -53.85 -46.44 -1.22
CA GLU A 225 -55.31 -46.53 -1.09
C GLU A 225 -55.93 -47.35 -2.23
N ALA A 226 -55.52 -47.11 -3.47
CA ALA A 226 -55.98 -47.85 -4.64
C ALA A 226 -55.61 -49.34 -4.59
N VAL A 227 -54.39 -49.66 -4.12
CA VAL A 227 -53.95 -51.05 -3.93
C VAL A 227 -54.76 -51.74 -2.82
N ALA A 228 -55.03 -51.04 -1.71
CA ALA A 228 -55.88 -51.57 -0.65
C ALA A 228 -57.30 -51.85 -1.15
N ASP A 229 -57.86 -50.96 -1.97
CA ASP A 229 -59.19 -51.12 -2.55
C ASP A 229 -59.27 -52.27 -3.57
N THR A 230 -58.25 -52.38 -4.43
CA THR A 230 -58.09 -53.49 -5.37
C THR A 230 -58.00 -54.82 -4.65
N SER A 231 -57.24 -54.89 -3.54
CA SER A 231 -57.13 -56.08 -2.69
C SER A 231 -58.47 -56.48 -2.07
N ARG A 232 -59.23 -55.52 -1.53
CA ARG A 232 -60.60 -55.77 -1.02
C ARG A 232 -61.52 -56.31 -2.11
N THR A 233 -61.47 -55.72 -3.30
CA THR A 233 -62.29 -56.15 -4.45
C THR A 233 -61.92 -57.56 -4.91
N ALA A 234 -60.62 -57.89 -4.95
CA ALA A 234 -60.15 -59.23 -5.29
C ALA A 234 -60.62 -60.28 -4.27
N LEU A 235 -60.58 -59.97 -2.97
CA LEU A 235 -61.13 -60.84 -1.93
C LEU A 235 -62.64 -61.04 -2.07
N ALA A 236 -63.39 -59.98 -2.36
CA ALA A 236 -64.83 -60.07 -2.60
C ALA A 236 -65.16 -60.94 -3.83
N LEU A 237 -64.41 -60.78 -4.93
CA LEU A 237 -64.54 -61.63 -6.12
C LEU A 237 -64.21 -63.10 -5.83
N GLN A 238 -63.17 -63.36 -5.04
CA GLN A 238 -62.83 -64.72 -4.61
C GLN A 238 -63.95 -65.35 -3.78
N GLN A 239 -64.54 -64.60 -2.84
CA GLN A 239 -65.68 -65.06 -2.04
C GLN A 239 -66.92 -65.34 -2.92
N LEU A 240 -67.19 -64.48 -3.90
CA LEU A 240 -68.28 -64.67 -4.84
C LEU A 240 -68.07 -65.93 -5.69
N ALA A 241 -66.86 -66.14 -6.20
CA ALA A 241 -66.50 -67.33 -6.98
C ALA A 241 -66.69 -68.63 -6.16
N LEU A 242 -66.22 -68.65 -4.90
CA LEU A 242 -66.44 -69.80 -3.99
C LEU A 242 -67.92 -70.05 -3.70
N SER A 243 -68.72 -68.98 -3.57
CA SER A 243 -70.17 -69.09 -3.35
C SER A 243 -70.89 -69.67 -4.58
N LEU A 244 -70.51 -69.23 -5.79
CA LEU A 244 -71.02 -69.77 -7.05
C LEU A 244 -70.63 -71.24 -7.24
N GLU A 245 -69.39 -71.62 -6.93
CA GLU A 245 -68.94 -73.01 -6.99
C GLU A 245 -69.76 -73.91 -6.05
N LYS A 246 -70.01 -73.43 -4.82
CA LYS A 246 -70.88 -74.13 -3.85
C LYS A 246 -72.32 -74.27 -4.34
N GLN A 247 -72.89 -73.24 -4.98
CA GLN A 247 -74.23 -73.32 -5.58
C GLN A 247 -74.26 -74.34 -6.72
N VAL A 248 -73.32 -74.31 -7.65
CA VAL A 248 -73.25 -75.28 -8.76
C VAL A 248 -73.09 -76.71 -8.23
N ALA A 249 -72.28 -76.93 -7.19
CA ALA A 249 -72.13 -78.25 -6.57
C ALA A 249 -73.45 -78.79 -5.99
N SER A 250 -74.31 -77.93 -5.46
CA SER A 250 -75.62 -78.33 -4.92
C SER A 250 -76.64 -78.80 -5.97
N PHE A 251 -76.48 -78.38 -7.23
CA PHE A 251 -77.30 -78.83 -8.37
C PHE A 251 -76.81 -80.14 -9.01
N ARG A 252 -75.73 -80.73 -8.48
CA ARG A 252 -75.11 -81.97 -9.01
C ARG A 252 -75.48 -83.23 -8.20
N LEU A 253 -76.48 -83.14 -7.32
CA LEU A 253 -77.17 -84.26 -6.65
C LEU A 253 -78.40 -84.70 -7.46
#